data_AF-A0A7H8JQ20-F1
#
_entry.id   AF-A0A7H8JQ20-F1
#
_cell.length_a   1.000
_cell.length_b   1.000
_cell.length_c   1.000
_cell.angle_alpha   90.00
_cell.angle_beta   90.00
_cell.angle_gamma   90.00
#
_symmetry.space_group_name_H-M   'P 1'
#
loop_
_entity.id
_entity.type
_entity.pdbx_description
1 polymer ?
#
loop_
_entity_poly.entity_id
_entity_poly.type
_entity_poly.pdbx_seq_one_letter_code
_entity_poly.pdbx_strand_id
1 'polypeptide(L)'
;MPKPTPPEPEPPLPFFVYGTLRPGERNHDAHFRGRLAAAEPALLGGAVLYEGPGYPCLVETGDDRRVHGELLTPLPAHYAAVLRDLDVLEHCVPGDPGNLYDRVPRETLRPDGSRVRAWVYVIAERLAGPLRSGGTLVAEGDWRGRGRTSDTP
;
A
#
# COMPACT_ATOMS: atom_id res chain seq x y z
N MET A 1 18.40 25.72 -31.58
CA MET A 1 18.57 24.75 -30.48
C MET A 1 17.33 23.87 -30.43
N PRO A 2 17.44 22.53 -30.45
CA PRO A 2 16.29 21.67 -30.23
C PRO A 2 15.78 21.87 -28.79
N LYS A 3 14.45 21.98 -28.62
CA LYS A 3 13.82 22.02 -27.30
C LYS A 3 14.07 20.67 -26.60
N PRO A 4 14.29 20.64 -25.27
CA PRO A 4 14.38 19.38 -24.55
C PRO A 4 13.06 18.61 -24.75
N THR A 5 13.17 17.37 -25.21
CA THR A 5 12.05 16.43 -25.25
C THR A 5 11.52 16.29 -23.82
N PRO A 6 10.22 16.46 -23.57
CA PRO A 6 9.66 16.16 -22.26
C PRO A 6 9.96 14.69 -21.91
N PRO A 7 10.21 14.36 -20.64
CA PRO A 7 10.41 12.98 -20.23
C PRO A 7 9.20 12.15 -20.70
N GLU A 8 9.46 10.99 -21.30
CA GLU A 8 8.39 10.03 -21.61
C GLU A 8 7.62 9.73 -20.32
N PRO A 9 6.29 9.58 -20.38
CA PRO A 9 5.50 9.26 -19.20
C PRO A 9 6.02 7.94 -18.62
N GLU A 10 6.40 7.94 -17.34
CA GLU A 10 6.78 6.70 -16.64
C GLU A 10 5.64 5.68 -16.77
N PRO A 11 5.95 4.40 -17.02
CA PRO A 11 4.93 3.37 -17.12
C PRO A 11 4.10 3.31 -15.82
N PRO A 12 2.79 2.99 -15.90
CA PRO A 12 1.93 2.92 -14.74
C PRO A 12 2.47 1.92 -13.70
N LEU A 13 2.55 2.33 -12.44
CA LEU A 13 3.05 1.49 -11.35
C LEU A 13 1.95 0.54 -10.84
N PRO A 14 2.26 -0.71 -10.47
CA PRO A 14 1.35 -1.55 -9.69
C PRO A 14 1.06 -0.94 -8.32
N PHE A 15 0.07 -1.48 -7.62
CA PHE A 15 -0.31 -1.08 -6.26
C PHE A 15 0.15 -2.13 -5.27
N PHE A 16 0.93 -1.74 -4.26
CA PHE A 16 1.24 -2.60 -3.14
C PHE A 16 0.18 -2.40 -2.05
N VAL A 17 -0.59 -3.45 -1.78
CA VAL A 17 -1.67 -3.45 -0.79
C VAL A 17 -1.31 -4.38 0.37
N TYR A 18 -1.51 -3.91 1.60
CA TYR A 18 -1.07 -4.58 2.83
C TYR A 18 -2.21 -4.83 3.82
N GLY A 19 -3.44 -4.50 3.44
CA GLY A 19 -4.61 -4.52 4.33
C GLY A 19 -5.88 -4.94 3.63
N THR A 20 -6.95 -4.17 3.84
CA THR A 20 -8.33 -4.50 3.43
C THR A 20 -8.55 -4.62 1.91
N LEU A 21 -7.57 -4.17 1.12
CA LEU A 21 -7.53 -4.27 -0.33
C LEU A 21 -6.87 -5.56 -0.85
N ARG A 22 -6.30 -6.40 0.02
CA ARG A 22 -5.68 -7.68 -0.35
C ARG A 22 -6.74 -8.70 -0.80
N PRO A 23 -6.44 -9.65 -1.71
CA PRO A 23 -7.35 -10.73 -2.08
C PRO A 23 -8.00 -11.41 -0.86
N GLY A 24 -9.32 -11.60 -0.92
CA GLY A 24 -10.11 -12.18 0.17
C GLY A 24 -10.52 -11.19 1.27
N GLU A 25 -9.99 -9.97 1.29
CA GLU A 25 -10.41 -8.93 2.22
C GLU A 25 -11.61 -8.13 1.67
N ARG A 26 -12.33 -7.46 2.59
CA ARG A 26 -13.64 -6.85 2.32
C ARG A 26 -13.67 -5.83 1.18
N ASN A 27 -12.58 -5.14 0.89
CA ASN A 27 -12.54 -4.11 -0.16
C ASN A 27 -12.00 -4.66 -1.49
N HIS A 28 -11.43 -5.87 -1.55
CA HIS A 28 -10.75 -6.33 -2.76
C HIS A 28 -11.69 -6.44 -3.96
N ASP A 29 -12.78 -7.19 -3.84
CA ASP A 29 -13.66 -7.47 -4.99
C ASP A 29 -14.42 -6.24 -5.48
N ALA A 30 -14.72 -5.29 -4.57
CA ALA A 30 -15.35 -4.03 -4.91
C ALA A 30 -14.46 -3.19 -5.84
N HIS A 31 -13.14 -3.24 -5.67
CA HIS A 31 -12.19 -2.39 -6.39
C HIS A 31 -11.48 -3.10 -7.55
N PHE A 32 -11.31 -4.43 -7.50
CA PHE A 32 -10.41 -5.15 -8.41
C PHE A 32 -11.03 -6.29 -9.23
N ARG A 33 -12.27 -6.72 -8.93
CA ARG A 33 -12.89 -7.85 -9.63
C ARG A 33 -12.96 -7.61 -11.15
N GLY A 34 -12.29 -8.47 -11.91
CA GLY A 34 -12.19 -8.38 -13.38
C GLY A 34 -11.29 -7.26 -13.90
N ARG A 35 -10.51 -6.59 -13.04
CA ARG A 35 -9.70 -5.42 -13.40
C ARG A 35 -8.19 -5.63 -13.30
N LEU A 36 -7.73 -6.79 -12.80
CA LEU A 36 -6.31 -7.09 -12.61
C LEU A 36 -5.73 -7.94 -13.73
N ALA A 37 -4.52 -7.61 -14.16
CA ALA A 37 -3.68 -8.44 -15.01
C ALA A 37 -2.87 -9.45 -14.19
N ALA A 38 -2.44 -9.07 -12.97
CA ALA A 38 -1.71 -9.92 -12.06
C ALA A 38 -1.95 -9.51 -10.60
N ALA A 39 -1.83 -10.48 -9.70
CA ALA A 39 -1.75 -10.29 -8.26
C ALA A 39 -0.68 -11.25 -7.72
N GLU A 40 0.32 -10.74 -7.02
CA GLU A 40 1.44 -11.54 -6.51
C GLU A 40 1.86 -11.09 -5.10
N PRO A 41 2.36 -11.98 -4.22
CA PRO A 41 2.87 -11.58 -2.92
C PRO A 41 4.06 -10.63 -3.03
N ALA A 42 4.21 -9.72 -2.07
CA ALA A 42 5.36 -8.84 -1.99
C ALA A 42 5.64 -8.37 -0.55
N LEU A 43 6.82 -7.81 -0.35
CA LEU A 43 7.23 -7.16 0.90
C LEU A 43 7.58 -5.69 0.68
N LEU A 44 7.19 -4.84 1.63
CA LEU A 44 7.69 -3.47 1.75
C LEU A 44 8.64 -3.39 2.95
N GLY A 45 9.87 -2.92 2.76
CA GLY A 45 10.82 -2.66 3.85
C GLY A 45 10.71 -1.24 4.40
N GLY A 46 11.25 -0.99 5.59
CA GLY A 46 11.30 0.36 6.17
C GLY A 46 9.97 0.86 6.70
N ALA A 47 9.04 -0.05 7.03
CA ALA A 47 7.70 0.31 7.48
C ALA A 47 7.15 -0.67 8.52
N VAL A 48 6.14 -0.19 9.25
CA VAL A 48 5.32 -0.99 10.16
C VAL A 48 3.85 -0.73 9.95
N LEU A 49 3.02 -1.67 10.41
CA LEU A 49 1.58 -1.53 10.48
C LEU A 49 1.14 -1.29 11.93
N TYR A 50 0.26 -0.32 12.10
CA TYR A 50 -0.52 -0.12 13.32
C TYR A 50 -1.98 -0.48 13.09
N GLU A 51 -2.67 -0.90 14.15
CA GLU A 51 -4.11 -1.11 14.13
C GLU A 51 -4.86 0.23 14.12
N GLY A 52 -5.67 0.46 13.08
CA GLY A 52 -6.66 1.52 13.04
C GLY A 52 -8.08 0.99 13.35
N PRO A 53 -9.13 1.82 13.19
CA PRO A 53 -10.51 1.43 13.43
C PRO A 53 -11.03 0.50 12.32
N GLY A 54 -10.60 -0.77 12.36
CA GLY A 54 -10.99 -1.80 11.40
C GLY A 54 -10.14 -1.86 10.12
N TYR A 55 -9.04 -1.13 10.04
CA TYR A 55 -8.09 -1.13 8.92
C TYR A 55 -6.66 -0.84 9.39
N PRO A 56 -5.63 -1.29 8.65
CA PRO A 56 -4.24 -1.04 9.02
C PRO A 56 -3.77 0.37 8.62
N CYS A 57 -2.94 0.96 9.47
CA CYS A 57 -2.24 2.21 9.19
C CYS A 57 -0.75 1.91 8.98
N LEU A 58 -0.24 2.13 7.78
CA LEU A 58 1.18 1.95 7.46
C LEU A 58 1.95 3.21 7.79
N VAL A 59 2.98 3.09 8.62
CA VAL A 59 3.90 4.15 9.01
C VAL A 59 5.31 3.80 8.57
N GLU A 60 5.98 4.73 7.89
CA GLU A 60 7.38 4.59 7.52
C GLU A 60 8.28 4.79 8.74
N THR A 61 9.27 3.89 8.88
CA THR A 61 10.21 3.85 10.01
C THR A 61 11.66 3.99 9.55
N GLY A 62 11.97 3.59 8.31
CA GLY A 62 13.33 3.60 7.77
C GLY A 62 14.27 2.56 8.39
N ASP A 63 13.74 1.61 9.16
CA ASP A 63 14.49 0.49 9.75
C ASP A 63 14.31 -0.81 8.95
N ASP A 64 14.86 -1.93 9.44
CA ASP A 64 14.84 -3.21 8.72
C ASP A 64 13.50 -3.96 8.81
N ARG A 65 12.46 -3.36 9.42
CA ARG A 65 11.13 -3.97 9.54
C ARG A 65 10.45 -4.06 8.18
N ARG A 66 9.57 -5.04 8.05
CA ARG A 66 8.89 -5.38 6.80
C ARG A 66 7.39 -5.50 7.00
N VAL A 67 6.66 -5.12 5.95
CA VAL A 67 5.21 -5.28 5.84
C VAL A 67 4.92 -6.28 4.73
N HIS A 68 4.05 -7.25 5.04
CA HIS A 68 3.57 -8.25 4.10
C HIS A 68 2.36 -7.73 3.32
N GLY A 69 2.37 -7.93 2.01
CA GLY A 69 1.28 -7.49 1.14
C GLY A 69 1.24 -8.23 -0.17
N GLU A 70 0.48 -7.68 -1.11
CA GLU A 70 0.42 -8.12 -2.51
C GLU A 70 0.63 -6.93 -3.45
N LEU A 71 1.31 -7.19 -4.56
CA LEU A 71 1.35 -6.32 -5.73
C LEU A 71 0.17 -6.64 -6.63
N LEU A 72 -0.70 -5.65 -6.81
CA LEU A 72 -1.81 -5.71 -7.74
C LEU A 72 -1.45 -4.90 -8.98
N THR A 73 -1.45 -5.56 -10.13
CA THR A 73 -1.20 -4.92 -11.43
C THR A 73 -2.53 -4.81 -12.18
N PRO A 74 -3.13 -3.61 -12.29
CA PRO A 74 -4.35 -3.44 -13.07
C PRO A 74 -4.12 -3.66 -14.56
N LEU A 75 -5.16 -4.12 -15.25
CA LEU A 75 -5.20 -4.08 -16.71
C LEU A 75 -5.09 -2.61 -17.19
N PRO A 76 -4.37 -2.33 -18.30
CA PRO A 76 -4.20 -0.96 -18.80
C PRO A 76 -5.52 -0.20 -18.99
N ALA A 77 -6.56 -0.88 -19.48
CA ALA A 77 -7.89 -0.30 -19.69
C ALA A 77 -8.61 0.12 -18.39
N HIS A 78 -8.20 -0.42 -17.23
CA HIS A 78 -8.82 -0.15 -15.93
C HIS A 78 -7.94 0.70 -15.01
N TYR A 79 -6.68 0.93 -15.35
CA TYR A 79 -5.70 1.56 -14.47
C TYR A 79 -6.17 2.91 -13.91
N ALA A 80 -6.63 3.82 -14.77
CA ALA A 80 -7.08 5.14 -14.33
C ALA A 80 -8.33 5.09 -13.44
N ALA A 81 -9.22 4.11 -13.67
CA ALA A 81 -10.41 3.92 -12.85
C ALA A 81 -10.05 3.34 -11.48
N VAL A 82 -9.23 2.29 -11.45
CA VAL A 82 -8.71 1.70 -10.20
C VAL A 82 -8.00 2.77 -9.38
N LEU A 83 -7.10 3.53 -9.99
CA LEU A 83 -6.36 4.57 -9.29
C LEU A 83 -7.28 5.59 -8.60
N ARG A 84 -8.27 6.09 -9.33
CA ARG A 84 -9.25 7.04 -8.78
C ARG A 84 -10.10 6.41 -7.68
N ASP A 85 -10.57 5.18 -7.87
CA ASP A 85 -11.41 4.50 -6.87
C ASP A 85 -10.64 4.27 -5.57
N LEU A 86 -9.34 3.96 -5.65
CA LEU A 86 -8.46 3.83 -4.48
C LEU A 86 -8.14 5.18 -3.84
N ASP A 87 -7.85 6.22 -4.62
CA ASP A 87 -7.63 7.57 -4.10
C ASP A 87 -8.87 8.08 -3.32
N VAL A 88 -10.08 7.77 -3.80
CA VAL A 88 -11.34 8.07 -3.08
C VAL A 88 -11.47 7.26 -1.80
N LEU A 89 -11.24 5.94 -1.85
CA LEU A 89 -11.34 5.06 -0.68
C LEU A 89 -10.39 5.49 0.44
N GLU A 90 -9.16 5.85 0.08
CA GLU A 90 -8.07 6.17 1.01
C GLU A 90 -8.04 7.66 1.40
N HIS A 91 -9.05 8.44 0.98
CA HIS A 91 -9.13 9.89 1.16
C HIS A 91 -7.82 10.60 0.78
N CYS A 92 -7.29 10.25 -0.39
CA CYS A 92 -6.05 10.75 -0.96
C CYS A 92 -6.35 11.69 -2.14
N VAL A 93 -6.17 12.99 -1.93
CA VAL A 93 -6.22 14.02 -2.97
C VAL A 93 -4.78 14.50 -3.22
N PRO A 94 -4.28 14.43 -4.47
CA PRO A 94 -2.91 14.85 -4.78
C PRO A 94 -2.63 16.30 -4.33
N GLY A 95 -1.64 16.46 -3.45
CA GLY A 95 -1.20 17.76 -2.93
C GLY A 95 -2.03 18.32 -1.78
N ASP A 96 -3.06 17.61 -1.30
CA ASP A 96 -3.88 18.07 -0.18
C ASP A 96 -3.24 17.70 1.19
N PRO A 97 -2.90 18.67 2.04
CA PRO A 97 -2.35 18.39 3.38
C PRO A 97 -3.35 17.70 4.33
N GLY A 98 -4.64 17.67 3.98
CA GLY A 98 -5.73 17.05 4.72
C GLY A 98 -5.93 15.55 4.46
N ASN A 99 -5.13 14.93 3.59
CA ASN A 99 -5.24 13.51 3.22
C ASN A 99 -5.24 12.56 4.42
N LEU A 100 -6.05 11.50 4.41
CA LEU A 100 -5.92 10.45 5.43
C LEU A 100 -4.65 9.63 5.16
N TYR A 101 -4.48 9.21 3.90
CA TYR A 101 -3.30 8.55 3.40
C TYR A 101 -2.67 9.34 2.26
N ASP A 102 -1.35 9.33 2.18
CA ASP A 102 -0.61 9.82 1.04
C ASP A 102 -0.24 8.66 0.11
N ARG A 103 -0.49 8.81 -1.19
CA ARG A 103 -0.05 7.85 -2.20
C ARG A 103 1.38 8.16 -2.64
N VAL A 104 2.31 7.29 -2.28
CA VAL A 104 3.74 7.48 -2.53
C VAL A 104 4.32 6.29 -3.31
N PRO A 105 5.29 6.50 -4.21
CA PRO A 105 5.95 5.39 -4.89
C PRO A 105 7.04 4.81 -3.99
N ARG A 106 7.06 3.49 -3.80
CA ARG A 106 8.09 2.78 -3.01
C ARG A 106 8.58 1.53 -3.72
N GLU A 107 9.80 1.14 -3.40
CA GLU A 107 10.36 -0.12 -3.83
C GLU A 107 9.82 -1.26 -2.96
N THR A 108 9.35 -2.32 -3.62
CA THR A 108 8.84 -3.53 -2.98
C THR A 108 9.62 -4.74 -3.50
N LEU A 109 9.66 -5.79 -2.69
CA LEU A 109 10.38 -7.02 -2.99
C LEU A 109 9.39 -8.12 -3.36
N ARG A 110 9.58 -8.73 -4.53
CA ARG A 110 8.91 -9.96 -4.94
C ARG A 110 9.51 -11.19 -4.25
N PRO A 111 8.82 -12.35 -4.28
CA PRO A 111 9.32 -13.59 -3.67
C PRO A 111 10.63 -14.08 -4.30
N ASP A 112 10.88 -13.76 -5.57
CA ASP A 112 12.14 -14.06 -6.27
C ASP A 112 13.30 -13.10 -5.90
N GLY A 113 13.05 -12.15 -5.02
CA GLY A 113 14.02 -11.12 -4.58
C GLY A 113 14.13 -9.92 -5.53
N SER A 114 13.42 -9.92 -6.66
CA SER A 114 13.41 -8.78 -7.57
C SER A 114 12.68 -7.58 -6.96
N ARG A 115 13.15 -6.39 -7.33
CA ARG A 115 12.61 -5.11 -6.84
C ARG A 115 11.65 -4.51 -7.87
N VAL A 116 10.55 -3.96 -7.40
CA VAL A 116 9.57 -3.24 -8.24
C VAL A 116 9.03 -2.03 -7.53
N ARG A 117 8.96 -0.89 -8.24
CA ARG A 117 8.30 0.32 -7.75
C ARG A 117 6.79 0.13 -7.81
N ALA A 118 6.11 0.44 -6.73
CA ALA A 118 4.66 0.36 -6.60
C ALA A 118 4.10 1.60 -5.88
N TRP A 119 2.85 1.95 -6.16
CA TRP A 119 2.09 2.86 -5.32
C TRP A 119 1.79 2.21 -3.98
N VAL A 120 2.06 2.94 -2.91
CA VAL A 120 1.72 2.59 -1.53
C VAL A 120 0.93 3.74 -0.94
N TYR A 121 -0.19 3.43 -0.29
CA TYR A 121 -0.87 4.39 0.58
C TYR A 121 -0.20 4.34 1.95
N VAL A 122 0.29 5.47 2.45
CA VAL A 122 0.94 5.57 3.77
C VAL A 122 0.15 6.54 4.62
N ILE A 123 0.01 6.30 5.92
CA ILE A 123 -0.74 7.23 6.76
C ILE A 123 -0.08 8.60 6.68
N ALA A 124 -0.87 9.66 6.50
CA ALA A 124 -0.31 11.00 6.37
C ALA A 124 0.53 11.35 7.61
N GLU A 125 1.69 11.98 7.40
CA GLU A 125 2.71 12.17 8.45
C GLU A 125 2.15 12.90 9.69
N ARG A 126 1.23 13.86 9.50
CA ARG A 126 0.56 14.57 10.61
C ARG A 126 -0.24 13.65 11.55
N LEU A 127 -0.67 12.48 11.06
CA LEU A 127 -1.42 11.47 11.80
C LEU A 127 -0.51 10.33 12.31
N ALA A 128 0.74 10.24 11.83
CA ALA A 128 1.67 9.17 12.21
C ALA A 128 2.18 9.32 13.66
N GLY A 129 2.29 10.56 14.18
CA GLY A 129 2.79 10.84 15.53
C GLY A 129 2.07 10.07 16.64
N PRO A 130 0.73 10.18 16.77
CA PRO A 130 -0.04 9.41 17.75
C PRO A 130 0.08 7.89 17.60
N LEU A 131 0.18 7.38 16.37
CA LEU A 131 0.39 5.94 16.12
C LEU A 131 1.76 5.50 16.64
N ARG A 132 2.82 6.28 16.39
CA ARG A 132 4.18 5.99 16.87
C ARG A 132 4.29 6.01 18.40
N SER A 133 3.54 6.87 19.08
CA SER A 133 3.63 7.03 20.54
C SER A 133 2.77 6.07 21.35
N GLY A 134 1.64 5.60 20.79
CA GLY A 134 0.69 4.78 21.54
C GLY A 134 -0.19 3.85 20.71
N GLY A 135 0.07 3.71 19.41
CA GLY A 135 -0.66 2.78 18.55
C GLY A 135 -0.31 1.33 18.86
N THR A 136 -1.26 0.42 18.59
CA THR A 136 -1.01 -1.02 18.67
C THR A 136 -0.35 -1.50 17.39
N LEU A 137 0.88 -2.02 17.49
CA LEU A 137 1.59 -2.61 16.35
C LEU A 137 0.91 -3.91 15.92
N VAL A 138 0.77 -4.09 14.61
CA VAL A 138 0.37 -5.38 14.02
C VAL A 138 1.59 -6.29 14.03
N ALA A 139 1.47 -7.44 14.68
CA ALA A 139 2.55 -8.42 14.78
C ALA A 139 3.02 -8.89 13.40
N GLU A 140 4.33 -9.11 13.26
CA GLU A 140 4.98 -9.61 12.04
C GLU A 140 4.78 -8.75 10.78
N GLY A 141 4.13 -7.58 10.88
CA GLY A 141 3.83 -6.73 9.74
C GLY A 141 2.83 -7.35 8.75
N ASP A 142 2.03 -8.34 9.17
CA ASP A 142 1.01 -8.98 8.33
C ASP A 142 -0.40 -8.75 8.90
N TRP A 143 -1.20 -7.95 8.19
CA TRP A 143 -2.59 -7.69 8.57
C TRP A 143 -3.46 -8.95 8.67
N ARG A 144 -3.19 -9.98 7.85
CA ARG A 144 -3.93 -11.26 7.90
C ARG A 144 -3.61 -12.07 9.16
N GLY A 145 -2.52 -11.75 9.86
CA GLY A 145 -2.14 -12.40 11.13
C GLY A 145 -3.04 -12.03 12.30
N ARG A 146 -3.91 -11.02 12.16
CA ARG A 146 -4.80 -10.50 13.21
C ARG A 146 -5.90 -11.51 13.56
N GLY A 147 -5.57 -12.45 14.44
CA GLY A 147 -6.46 -13.57 14.82
C GLY A 147 -5.70 -14.81 15.28
N ARG A 148 -4.39 -14.91 14.99
CA ARG A 148 -3.52 -15.87 15.66
C ARG A 148 -3.01 -15.24 16.96
N THR A 149 -3.83 -15.25 18.01
CA THR A 149 -3.25 -15.13 19.36
C THR A 149 -2.28 -16.28 19.50
N SER A 150 -1.02 -15.97 19.83
CA SER A 150 -0.06 -16.96 20.29
C SER A 150 -0.66 -17.64 21.52
N ASP A 151 -1.27 -18.80 21.33
CA ASP A 151 -1.42 -19.77 22.42
C ASP A 151 0.01 -20.16 22.79
N THR A 152 0.50 -19.50 23.83
CA THR A 152 1.75 -19.89 24.49
C THR A 152 1.36 -20.94 25.53
N PRO A 153 1.83 -22.20 25.44
CA PRO A 153 1.64 -23.17 26.52
C PRO A 153 2.38 -22.79 27.79
#